data_AF-A0A1W0WUT3-F1
#
_entry.id   AF-A0A1W0WUT3-F1
#
_cell.length_a   1.000
_cell.length_b   1.000
_cell.length_c   1.000
_cell.angle_alpha   90.00
_cell.angle_beta   90.00
_cell.angle_gamma   90.00
#
_symmetry.space_group_name_H-M   'P 1'
#
loop_
_entity.id
_entity.type
_entity.pdbx_description
1 polymer ?
#
loop_
_entity_poly.entity_id
_entity_poly.type
_entity_poly.pdbx_seq_one_letter_code
_entity_poly.pdbx_strand_id
1 'polypeptide(L)'
;MQFAILALFVAFGCVMADEPAADPVSAARAMMANRILTADPSTFVDCRNDEANGCAAKPGWKCQPLMKMCSPGNSPKMEAVEGSCENTGDCRPLFRCNKDKKCAFVGPRACESEADCNGANVDGVSFDCKELSKNAPGKRCWLKCSSDNECHGCKADGSECRVPENFRKHIGCCQGTCQRKNACSA
;
A
#
# COMPACT_ATOMS: atom_id res chain seq x y z
N MET A 1 66.19 13.08 -25.69
CA MET A 1 66.05 12.75 -24.26
C MET A 1 64.59 12.94 -23.88
N GLN A 2 64.03 11.96 -23.18
CA GLN A 2 62.61 11.65 -23.03
C GLN A 2 61.82 12.70 -22.23
N PHE A 3 60.62 13.01 -22.74
CA PHE A 3 59.53 13.63 -21.99
C PHE A 3 58.79 12.54 -21.19
N ALA A 4 58.72 12.68 -19.87
CA ALA A 4 57.91 11.84 -19.01
C ALA A 4 56.60 12.59 -18.67
N ILE A 5 55.48 12.12 -19.21
CA ILE A 5 54.13 12.56 -18.88
C ILE A 5 53.58 11.56 -17.86
N LEU A 6 53.45 11.98 -16.60
CA LEU A 6 52.75 11.22 -15.56
C LEU A 6 51.24 11.44 -15.71
N ALA A 7 50.54 10.43 -16.24
CA ALA A 7 49.09 10.37 -16.24
C ALA A 7 48.61 9.82 -14.89
N LEU A 8 48.01 10.69 -14.07
CA LEU A 8 47.35 10.32 -12.82
C LEU A 8 45.95 9.77 -13.16
N PHE A 9 45.83 8.44 -13.24
CA PHE A 9 44.52 7.77 -13.31
C PHE A 9 43.89 7.77 -11.92
N VAL A 10 42.98 8.72 -11.68
CA VAL A 10 42.07 8.68 -10.53
C VAL A 10 41.05 7.57 -10.79
N ALA A 11 41.27 6.41 -10.18
CA ALA A 11 40.33 5.30 -10.16
C ALA A 11 39.08 5.74 -9.38
N PHE A 12 38.04 6.14 -10.09
CA PHE A 12 36.68 6.20 -9.56
C PHE A 12 36.22 4.77 -9.30
N GLY A 13 36.41 4.30 -8.07
CA GLY A 13 35.76 3.09 -7.58
C GLY A 13 34.25 3.35 -7.53
N CYS A 14 33.51 2.75 -8.47
CA CYS A 14 32.07 2.61 -8.35
C CYS A 14 31.78 1.73 -7.14
N VAL A 15 31.50 2.35 -5.99
CA VAL A 15 30.81 1.68 -4.88
C VAL A 15 29.39 1.43 -5.38
N MET A 16 29.18 0.25 -5.96
CA MET A 16 27.84 -0.32 -6.12
C MET A 16 27.33 -0.54 -4.70
N ALA A 17 26.50 0.38 -4.20
CA ALA A 17 25.74 0.13 -2.99
C ALA A 17 24.83 -1.05 -3.30
N ASP A 18 25.16 -2.24 -2.77
CA ASP A 18 24.27 -3.38 -2.75
C ASP A 18 22.99 -2.94 -2.04
N GLU A 19 21.93 -2.68 -2.80
CA GLU A 19 20.60 -2.51 -2.22
C GLU A 19 20.27 -3.81 -1.48
N PRO A 20 19.97 -3.77 -0.17
CA PRO A 20 19.65 -4.98 0.57
C PRO A 20 18.44 -5.62 -0.09
N ALA A 21 18.58 -6.89 -0.50
CA ALA A 21 17.52 -7.66 -1.11
C ALA A 21 16.24 -7.50 -0.28
N ALA A 22 15.18 -6.95 -0.90
CA ALA A 22 13.94 -6.65 -0.21
C ALA A 22 13.41 -7.92 0.50
N ASP A 23 13.10 -7.80 1.79
CA ASP A 23 12.54 -8.90 2.58
C ASP A 23 11.31 -9.49 1.85
N PRO A 24 11.32 -10.80 1.51
CA PRO A 24 10.23 -11.43 0.77
C PRO A 24 8.87 -11.30 1.49
N VAL A 25 8.85 -11.21 2.82
CA VAL A 25 7.63 -10.99 3.60
C VAL A 25 7.08 -9.59 3.34
N SER A 26 7.95 -8.58 3.31
CA SER A 26 7.58 -7.19 3.00
C SER A 26 7.00 -7.07 1.59
N ALA A 27 7.63 -7.71 0.60
CA ALA A 27 7.13 -7.75 -0.78
C ALA A 27 5.75 -8.41 -0.88
N ALA A 28 5.57 -9.57 -0.24
CA ALA A 28 4.28 -10.28 -0.24
C ALA A 28 3.15 -9.45 0.40
N ARG A 29 3.45 -8.75 1.50
CA ARG A 29 2.49 -7.84 2.14
C ARG A 29 2.17 -6.62 1.26
N ALA A 30 3.15 -6.04 0.59
CA ALA A 30 2.93 -4.93 -0.35
C ALA A 30 2.06 -5.36 -1.53
N MET A 31 2.28 -6.56 -2.09
CA MET A 31 1.41 -7.11 -3.14
C MET A 31 -0.03 -7.31 -2.63
N MET A 32 -0.19 -7.82 -1.41
CA MET A 32 -1.49 -8.03 -0.80
C MET A 32 -2.24 -6.73 -0.54
N ALA A 33 -1.55 -5.71 -0.04
CA ALA A 33 -2.10 -4.37 0.15
C ALA A 33 -2.58 -3.75 -1.17
N ASN A 34 -1.78 -3.91 -2.23
CA ASN A 34 -2.14 -3.42 -3.57
C ASN A 34 -3.24 -4.26 -4.23
N ARG A 35 -3.43 -5.53 -3.84
CA ARG A 35 -4.41 -6.43 -4.46
C ARG A 35 -5.83 -5.84 -4.44
N ILE A 36 -6.24 -5.19 -3.36
CA ILE A 36 -7.57 -4.52 -3.28
C ILE A 36 -7.74 -3.46 -4.36
N LEU A 37 -6.65 -2.78 -4.68
CA LEU A 37 -6.59 -1.67 -5.59
C LEU A 37 -6.23 -2.09 -7.02
N THR A 38 -6.05 -3.38 -7.30
CA THR A 38 -5.67 -3.87 -8.64
C THR A 38 -6.47 -5.07 -9.13
N ALA A 39 -6.79 -6.03 -8.27
CA ALA A 39 -7.50 -7.25 -8.65
C ALA A 39 -8.99 -7.02 -8.96
N ASP A 40 -9.56 -7.94 -9.73
CA ASP A 40 -10.99 -7.95 -10.05
C ASP A 40 -11.84 -8.13 -8.78
N PRO A 41 -12.86 -7.28 -8.52
CA PRO A 41 -13.66 -7.34 -7.31
C PRO A 41 -14.41 -8.65 -7.13
N SER A 42 -14.81 -9.29 -8.23
CA SER A 42 -15.51 -10.58 -8.23
C SER A 42 -14.67 -11.73 -7.65
N THR A 43 -13.35 -11.54 -7.56
CA THR A 43 -12.43 -12.56 -7.02
C THR A 43 -12.31 -12.52 -5.50
N PHE A 44 -12.82 -11.47 -4.86
CA PHE A 44 -12.81 -11.34 -3.42
C PHE A 44 -13.95 -12.13 -2.78
N VAL A 45 -13.66 -12.68 -1.61
CA VAL A 45 -14.65 -13.29 -0.73
C VAL A 45 -14.58 -12.50 0.57
N ASP A 46 -15.67 -11.82 0.90
CA ASP A 46 -15.83 -11.11 2.17
C ASP A 46 -16.08 -12.14 3.28
N CYS A 47 -15.34 -12.03 4.38
CA CYS A 47 -15.43 -12.90 5.55
C CYS A 47 -15.73 -12.14 6.84
N ARG A 48 -16.23 -10.91 6.73
CA ARG A 48 -16.56 -10.03 7.86
C ARG A 48 -17.55 -10.63 8.84
N ASN A 49 -18.57 -11.32 8.33
CA ASN A 49 -19.66 -11.86 9.15
C ASN A 49 -19.35 -13.23 9.75
N ASP A 50 -18.33 -13.92 9.24
CA ASP A 50 -17.89 -15.23 9.74
C ASP A 50 -16.39 -15.38 9.47
N GLU A 51 -15.54 -14.91 10.38
CA GLU A 51 -14.09 -14.97 10.18
C GLU A 51 -13.55 -16.41 10.20
N ALA A 52 -14.24 -17.31 10.92
CA ALA A 52 -13.82 -18.70 11.08
C ALA A 52 -14.12 -19.52 9.82
N ASN A 53 -15.32 -19.36 9.23
CA ASN A 53 -15.76 -20.18 8.10
C ASN A 53 -16.09 -19.40 6.82
N GLY A 54 -15.99 -18.07 6.82
CA GLY A 54 -16.30 -17.22 5.65
C GLY A 54 -15.40 -17.49 4.44
N CYS A 55 -14.29 -18.20 4.64
CA CYS A 55 -13.39 -18.64 3.58
C CYS A 55 -13.52 -20.12 3.19
N ALA A 56 -14.50 -20.86 3.75
CA ALA A 56 -14.65 -22.31 3.54
C ALA A 56 -14.83 -22.69 2.06
N ALA A 57 -15.39 -21.80 1.23
CA ALA A 57 -15.51 -21.99 -0.22
C ALA A 57 -14.16 -22.10 -0.94
N LYS A 58 -13.05 -21.74 -0.29
CA LYS A 58 -11.68 -21.85 -0.81
C LYS A 58 -10.79 -22.61 0.19
N PRO A 59 -10.61 -23.93 0.02
CA PRO A 59 -9.79 -24.74 0.93
C PRO A 59 -8.38 -24.16 1.13
N GLY A 60 -7.93 -24.12 2.38
CA GLY A 60 -6.61 -23.57 2.75
C GLY A 60 -6.53 -22.05 2.74
N TRP A 61 -7.64 -21.33 2.55
CA TRP A 61 -7.69 -19.86 2.69
C TRP A 61 -8.10 -19.46 4.12
N LYS A 62 -7.66 -18.27 4.53
CA LYS A 62 -7.98 -17.68 5.84
C LYS A 62 -8.53 -16.26 5.69
N CYS A 63 -9.37 -15.86 6.64
CA CYS A 63 -9.85 -14.49 6.73
C CYS A 63 -8.73 -13.56 7.23
N GLN A 64 -8.57 -12.42 6.59
CA GLN A 64 -7.57 -11.42 6.97
C GLN A 64 -8.21 -10.36 7.86
N PRO A 65 -7.81 -10.24 9.14
CA PRO A 65 -8.54 -9.42 10.10
C PRO A 65 -8.69 -7.95 9.69
N LEU A 66 -7.64 -7.33 9.15
CA LEU A 66 -7.66 -5.92 8.77
C LEU A 66 -8.52 -5.65 7.52
N MET A 67 -8.53 -6.58 6.57
CA MET A 67 -9.22 -6.43 5.29
C MET A 67 -10.63 -7.01 5.27
N LYS A 68 -10.93 -7.90 6.23
CA LYS A 68 -12.09 -8.81 6.28
C LYS A 68 -12.32 -9.51 4.94
N MET A 69 -11.24 -10.03 4.36
CA MET A 69 -11.27 -10.76 3.09
C MET A 69 -10.46 -12.04 3.16
N CYS A 70 -10.89 -13.02 2.38
CA CYS A 70 -10.16 -14.27 2.25
C CYS A 70 -8.87 -14.12 1.44
N SER A 71 -7.82 -14.77 1.93
CA SER A 71 -6.51 -14.88 1.28
C SER A 71 -5.95 -16.29 1.42
N PRO A 72 -5.02 -16.71 0.55
CA PRO A 72 -4.29 -17.97 0.74
C PRO A 72 -3.72 -18.10 2.17
N GLY A 73 -3.77 -19.28 2.77
CA GLY A 73 -3.39 -19.50 4.17
C GLY A 73 -1.94 -19.15 4.49
N ASN A 74 -1.05 -19.28 3.50
CA ASN A 74 0.36 -18.88 3.57
C ASN A 74 0.58 -17.37 3.39
N SER A 75 -0.46 -16.58 3.09
CA SER A 75 -0.33 -15.13 2.97
C SER A 75 0.05 -14.52 4.31
N PRO A 76 0.97 -13.54 4.34
CA PRO A 76 1.32 -12.85 5.56
C PRO A 76 0.08 -12.15 6.16
N LYS A 77 0.03 -12.06 7.49
CA LYS A 77 -1.00 -11.27 8.16
C LYS A 77 -0.71 -9.79 7.90
N MET A 78 -1.75 -9.06 7.51
CA MET A 78 -1.70 -7.60 7.38
C MET A 78 -2.05 -6.96 8.71
N GLU A 79 -1.10 -6.23 9.29
CA GLU A 79 -1.31 -5.47 10.51
C GLU A 79 -1.66 -4.01 10.17
N ALA A 80 -2.46 -3.37 11.02
CA ALA A 80 -2.80 -1.95 10.87
C ALA A 80 -1.59 -1.04 11.07
N VAL A 81 -0.60 -1.51 11.85
CA VAL A 81 0.60 -0.78 12.24
C VAL A 81 1.77 -1.75 12.22
N GLU A 82 2.90 -1.34 11.63
CA GLU A 82 4.14 -2.11 11.59
C GLU A 82 5.38 -1.22 11.75
N GLY A 83 6.49 -1.80 12.18
CA GLY A 83 7.80 -1.12 12.24
C GLY A 83 7.83 0.13 13.12
N SER A 84 8.95 0.84 13.09
CA SER A 84 9.08 2.21 13.60
C SER A 84 9.52 3.10 12.44
N CYS A 85 9.23 4.40 12.53
CA CYS A 85 9.60 5.37 11.51
C CYS A 85 9.84 6.74 12.13
N GLU A 86 10.70 7.53 11.51
CA GLU A 86 10.84 8.95 11.78
C GLU A 86 10.02 9.80 10.82
N ASN A 87 9.94 9.35 9.58
CA ASN A 87 9.21 9.99 8.50
C ASN A 87 8.49 8.94 7.63
N THR A 88 7.60 9.41 6.75
CA THR A 88 6.80 8.54 5.91
C THR A 88 7.62 7.75 4.88
N GLY A 89 8.82 8.22 4.50
CA GLY A 89 9.74 7.52 3.60
C GLY A 89 10.30 6.23 4.19
N ASP A 90 10.41 6.12 5.52
CA ASP A 90 10.90 4.92 6.21
C ASP A 90 9.90 3.75 6.11
N CYS A 91 8.65 4.07 5.79
CA CYS A 91 7.58 3.11 5.67
C CYS A 91 7.51 2.54 4.25
N ARG A 92 7.06 1.30 4.14
CA ARG A 92 6.82 0.68 2.83
C ARG A 92 5.61 1.30 2.11
N PRO A 93 5.40 1.01 0.80
CA PRO A 93 4.25 1.52 0.06
C PRO A 93 2.92 1.19 0.74
N LEU A 94 1.97 2.13 0.69
CA LEU A 94 0.67 2.10 1.38
C LEU A 94 0.73 2.13 2.93
N PHE A 95 1.89 2.46 3.50
CA PHE A 95 2.02 2.79 4.92
C PHE A 95 2.50 4.23 5.06
N ARG A 96 2.12 4.93 6.12
CA ARG A 96 2.62 6.28 6.43
C ARG A 96 3.04 6.34 7.89
N CYS A 97 4.01 7.19 8.20
CA CYS A 97 4.45 7.37 9.56
C CYS A 97 3.38 8.13 10.35
N ASN A 98 2.91 7.55 11.45
CA ASN A 98 1.92 8.18 12.32
C ASN A 98 2.58 8.96 13.47
N LYS A 99 1.76 9.62 14.30
CA LYS A 99 2.24 10.40 15.46
C LYS A 99 3.00 9.58 16.49
N ASP A 100 2.71 8.29 16.57
CA ASP A 100 3.36 7.34 17.50
C ASP A 100 4.69 6.79 16.94
N LYS A 101 5.19 7.35 15.84
CA LYS A 101 6.43 6.92 15.17
C LYS A 101 6.36 5.47 14.69
N LYS A 102 5.19 5.07 14.19
CA LYS A 102 4.92 3.75 13.61
C LYS A 102 4.40 3.86 12.18
N CYS A 103 4.71 2.87 11.34
CA CYS A 103 4.16 2.81 9.99
C CYS A 103 2.74 2.27 10.04
N ALA A 104 1.78 3.16 9.87
CA ALA A 104 0.36 2.86 9.84
C ALA A 104 -0.12 2.59 8.41
N PHE A 105 -0.95 1.56 8.24
CA PHE A 105 -1.54 1.21 6.96
C PHE A 105 -2.56 2.26 6.51
N VAL A 106 -2.38 2.79 5.29
CA VAL A 106 -3.27 3.80 4.69
C VAL A 106 -4.02 3.31 3.45
N GLY A 107 -3.93 2.01 3.15
CA GLY A 107 -4.75 1.40 2.10
C GLY A 107 -6.18 1.10 2.56
N PRO A 108 -7.03 0.57 1.64
CA PRO A 108 -8.41 0.24 1.97
C PRO A 108 -8.47 -0.87 3.00
N ARG A 109 -9.11 -0.62 4.15
CA ARG A 109 -9.35 -1.61 5.21
C ARG A 109 -10.84 -1.70 5.52
N ALA A 110 -11.29 -2.80 6.11
CA ALA A 110 -12.70 -2.93 6.47
C ALA A 110 -13.09 -1.91 7.54
N CYS A 111 -14.33 -1.41 7.47
CA CYS A 111 -14.93 -0.54 8.48
C CYS A 111 -16.44 -0.80 8.59
N GLU A 112 -17.00 -0.46 9.74
CA GLU A 112 -18.44 -0.36 9.97
C GLU A 112 -18.89 1.10 10.03
N SER A 113 -18.01 1.97 10.51
CA SER A 113 -18.23 3.39 10.74
C SER A 113 -16.98 4.23 10.44
N GLU A 114 -17.16 5.56 10.37
CA GLU A 114 -16.04 6.50 10.21
C GLU A 114 -15.03 6.44 11.37
N ALA A 115 -15.44 6.02 12.57
CA ALA A 115 -14.55 5.88 13.71
C ALA A 115 -13.44 4.84 13.46
N ASP A 116 -13.77 3.75 12.74
CA ASP A 116 -12.81 2.70 12.37
C ASP A 116 -11.71 3.23 11.42
N CYS A 117 -12.04 4.30 10.70
CA CYS A 117 -11.17 4.90 9.70
C CYS A 117 -10.17 5.92 10.27
N ASN A 118 -10.37 6.38 11.50
CA ASN A 118 -9.50 7.39 12.12
C ASN A 118 -8.50 6.82 13.14
N GLY A 119 -8.59 5.53 13.47
CA GLY A 119 -7.78 4.92 14.54
C GLY A 119 -6.26 4.92 14.35
N ALA A 120 -5.74 5.27 13.16
CA ALA A 120 -4.32 5.22 12.87
C ALA A 120 -3.56 6.55 13.04
N ASN A 121 -4.26 7.66 13.31
CA ASN A 121 -3.69 8.98 13.60
C ASN A 121 -2.55 9.41 12.64
N VAL A 122 -2.76 9.19 11.34
CA VAL A 122 -1.78 9.57 10.31
C VAL A 122 -2.00 11.02 9.91
N ASP A 123 -0.96 11.85 10.00
CA ASP A 123 -1.06 13.26 9.65
C ASP A 123 -1.21 13.48 8.14
N GLY A 124 -2.00 14.52 7.79
CA GLY A 124 -2.17 14.97 6.41
C GLY A 124 -2.97 14.01 5.51
N VAL A 125 -3.66 13.03 6.08
CA VAL A 125 -4.59 12.15 5.35
C VAL A 125 -5.92 12.05 6.09
N SER A 126 -6.97 11.78 5.33
CA SER A 126 -8.32 11.55 5.86
C SER A 126 -8.94 10.38 5.13
N PHE A 127 -9.93 9.75 5.74
CA PHE A 127 -10.57 8.55 5.21
C PHE A 127 -12.09 8.72 5.25
N ASP A 128 -12.78 8.07 4.33
CA ASP A 128 -14.24 7.89 4.38
C ASP A 128 -14.56 6.39 4.50
N CYS A 129 -15.45 6.01 5.42
CA CYS A 129 -16.02 4.68 5.53
C CYS A 129 -17.21 4.52 4.59
N LYS A 130 -16.98 3.97 3.41
CA LYS A 130 -18.05 3.78 2.41
C LYS A 130 -17.91 2.50 1.61
N GLU A 131 -19.03 2.08 1.06
CA GLU A 131 -19.11 0.99 0.10
C GLU A 131 -19.02 1.55 -1.31
N LEU A 132 -18.16 0.95 -2.13
CA LEU A 132 -17.98 1.33 -3.53
C LEU A 132 -18.24 0.08 -4.39
N SER A 133 -19.40 0.03 -5.04
CA SER A 133 -19.94 -1.17 -5.70
C SER A 133 -19.05 -1.79 -6.78
N LYS A 134 -18.13 -1.01 -7.36
CA LYS A 134 -17.17 -1.46 -8.39
C LYS A 134 -15.77 -1.79 -7.84
N ASN A 135 -15.63 -1.76 -6.52
CA ASN A 135 -14.40 -2.11 -5.79
C ASN A 135 -14.63 -3.35 -4.92
N ALA A 136 -13.64 -3.70 -4.10
CA ALA A 136 -13.72 -4.82 -3.18
C ALA A 136 -14.97 -4.71 -2.27
N PRO A 137 -15.69 -5.83 -2.04
CA PRO A 137 -16.99 -5.84 -1.38
C PRO A 137 -16.95 -5.31 0.05
N GLY A 138 -18.11 -4.84 0.52
CA GLY A 138 -18.31 -4.30 1.86
C GLY A 138 -17.80 -2.88 2.06
N LYS A 139 -18.17 -2.26 3.19
CA LYS A 139 -17.69 -0.93 3.57
C LYS A 139 -16.19 -0.93 3.89
N ARG A 140 -15.47 0.06 3.37
CA ARG A 140 -14.03 0.20 3.59
C ARG A 140 -13.64 1.65 3.87
N CYS A 141 -12.54 1.81 4.59
CA CYS A 141 -11.87 3.09 4.76
C CYS A 141 -11.13 3.45 3.49
N TRP A 142 -11.67 4.36 2.70
CA TRP A 142 -11.05 4.86 1.49
C TRP A 142 -10.29 6.14 1.81
N LEU A 143 -9.01 6.18 1.43
CA LEU A 143 -8.21 7.40 1.56
C LEU A 143 -8.85 8.49 0.70
N LYS A 144 -9.18 9.62 1.31
CA LYS A 144 -9.67 10.82 0.61
C LYS A 144 -8.55 11.42 -0.22
N CYS A 145 -8.92 12.00 -1.35
CA CYS A 145 -7.95 12.61 -2.24
C CYS A 145 -8.53 13.77 -3.04
N SER A 146 -7.64 14.65 -3.50
CA SER A 146 -7.93 15.65 -4.53
C SER A 146 -7.30 15.33 -5.89
N SER A 147 -6.28 14.47 -5.91
CA SER A 147 -5.51 14.14 -7.12
C SER A 147 -4.90 12.74 -7.05
N ASP A 148 -4.55 12.19 -8.21
CA ASP A 148 -3.84 10.90 -8.31
C ASP A 148 -2.54 10.88 -7.49
N ASN A 149 -1.83 12.02 -7.44
CA ASN A 149 -0.57 12.16 -6.71
C ASN A 149 -0.72 11.85 -5.21
N GLU A 150 -1.85 12.22 -4.60
CA GLU A 150 -2.13 11.92 -3.19
C GLU A 150 -2.30 10.41 -2.96
N CYS A 151 -3.00 9.73 -3.88
CA CYS A 151 -3.20 8.29 -3.86
C CYS A 151 -1.90 7.51 -4.07
N HIS A 152 -0.98 8.07 -4.85
CA HIS A 152 0.33 7.49 -5.12
C HIS A 152 1.35 7.85 -4.03
N GLY A 153 1.00 8.75 -3.11
CA GLY A 153 1.90 9.28 -2.09
C GLY A 153 3.10 9.98 -2.69
N CYS A 154 2.88 10.81 -3.72
CA CYS A 154 3.94 11.57 -4.36
C CYS A 154 4.36 12.79 -3.53
N LYS A 155 5.59 13.25 -3.75
CA LYS A 155 6.02 14.60 -3.34
C LYS A 155 5.16 15.67 -4.02
N ALA A 156 5.16 16.89 -3.47
CA ALA A 156 4.34 18.00 -3.97
C ALA A 156 4.66 18.37 -5.43
N ASP A 157 5.90 18.16 -5.87
CA ASP A 157 6.37 18.38 -7.24
C ASP A 157 6.08 17.19 -8.18
N GLY A 158 5.54 16.08 -7.67
CA GLY A 158 5.28 14.86 -8.42
C GLY A 158 6.53 14.09 -8.86
N SER A 159 7.73 14.50 -8.44
CA SER A 159 8.99 13.94 -8.93
C SER A 159 9.24 12.51 -8.45
N GLU A 160 8.69 12.17 -7.29
CA GLU A 160 8.87 10.88 -6.65
C GLU A 160 7.58 10.41 -5.99
N CYS A 161 7.18 9.17 -6.26
CA CYS A 161 5.97 8.55 -5.74
C CYS A 161 6.28 7.24 -5.03
N ARG A 162 5.63 7.02 -3.88
CA ARG A 162 5.88 5.85 -3.05
C ARG A 162 5.19 4.59 -3.57
N VAL A 163 4.07 4.73 -4.27
CA VAL A 163 3.43 3.61 -4.96
C VAL A 163 4.20 3.30 -6.25
N PRO A 164 4.65 2.05 -6.46
CA PRO A 164 5.39 1.67 -7.67
C PRO A 164 4.57 1.89 -8.95
N GLU A 165 5.22 2.21 -10.05
CA GLU A 165 4.59 2.60 -11.32
C GLU A 165 3.59 1.58 -11.86
N ASN A 166 3.91 0.29 -11.78
CA ASN A 166 3.02 -0.79 -12.20
C ASN A 166 1.70 -0.83 -11.42
N PHE A 167 1.65 -0.26 -10.21
CA PHE A 167 0.43 -0.10 -9.43
C PHE A 167 -0.24 1.25 -9.70
N ARG A 168 0.52 2.33 -9.92
CA ARG A 168 -0.01 3.68 -10.22
C ARG A 168 -0.96 3.71 -11.42
N LYS A 169 -0.73 2.85 -12.42
CA LYS A 169 -1.64 2.72 -13.58
C LYS A 169 -3.05 2.20 -13.23
N HIS A 170 -3.21 1.57 -12.07
CA HIS A 170 -4.47 0.98 -11.63
C HIS A 170 -5.18 1.78 -10.54
N ILE A 171 -4.49 2.72 -9.90
CA ILE A 171 -4.97 3.44 -8.70
C ILE A 171 -5.05 4.93 -9.03
N GLY A 172 -6.17 5.56 -8.70
CA GLY A 172 -6.36 6.99 -8.95
C GLY A 172 -7.36 7.62 -7.99
N CYS A 173 -7.39 8.94 -8.01
CA CYS A 173 -8.35 9.72 -7.26
C CYS A 173 -9.64 9.88 -8.04
N CYS A 174 -10.73 9.38 -7.46
CA CYS A 174 -12.02 9.37 -8.12
C CYS A 174 -13.12 9.67 -7.11
N GLN A 175 -13.96 10.64 -7.46
CA GLN A 175 -15.06 11.09 -6.59
C GLN A 175 -14.56 11.38 -5.15
N GLY A 176 -13.38 12.00 -5.05
CA GLY A 176 -12.74 12.37 -3.79
C GLY A 176 -12.08 11.23 -3.01
N THR A 177 -11.93 10.03 -3.58
CA THR A 177 -11.28 8.88 -2.90
C THR A 177 -10.35 8.06 -3.78
N CYS A 178 -9.29 7.53 -3.17
CA CYS A 178 -8.31 6.67 -3.82
C CYS A 178 -8.87 5.28 -4.06
N GLN A 179 -9.14 4.95 -5.31
CA GLN A 179 -9.73 3.68 -5.70
C GLN A 179 -9.13 3.16 -7.01
N ARG A 180 -9.65 2.04 -7.50
CA ARG A 180 -9.25 1.48 -8.79
C ARG A 180 -9.68 2.44 -9.91
N LYS A 181 -8.78 2.82 -10.82
CA LYS A 181 -9.10 3.70 -11.96
C LYS A 181 -10.27 3.18 -12.81
N ASN A 182 -10.31 1.87 -13.05
CA ASN A 182 -11.39 1.25 -13.83
C ASN A 182 -12.75 1.28 -13.10
N ALA A 183 -12.77 1.51 -11.78
CA ALA A 183 -14.02 1.71 -11.03
C ALA A 183 -14.58 3.14 -11.20
N CYS A 184 -13.77 4.08 -11.73
CA CYS A 184 -14.11 5.49 -11.85
C CYS A 184 -14.85 5.85 -13.14
N SER A 185 -14.78 4.98 -14.15
CA SER A 185 -15.18 5.27 -15.53
C SER A 185 -16.66 4.94 -15.83
N ALA A 186 -17.58 5.21 -14.90
CA ALA A 186 -18.98 4.88 -15.09
C ALA A 186 -19.96 5.87 -14.48
#